data_AF-A0A1F5XUL7-F1
#
_entry.id   AF-A0A1F5XUL7-F1
#
_cell.length_a   1.000
_cell.length_b   1.000
_cell.length_c   1.000
_cell.angle_alpha   90.00
_cell.angle_beta   90.00
_cell.angle_gamma   90.00
#
_symmetry.space_group_name_H-M   'P 1'
#
loop_
_entity.id
_entity.type
_entity.pdbx_description
1 polymer ?
#
loop_
_entity_poly.entity_id
_entity_poly.type
_entity_poly.pdbx_seq_one_letter_code
_entity_poly.pdbx_strand_id
1 'polypeptide(L)'
;MIYFLYGENSYQALRKIREFKSAFSKKSADFLIEEFDGEFSAPGPAEFHSVLGQINFFSKIRLVIFRNILESNPKIFEILKESGVFLKNSNDIFVFWEKDLTKHKEVLSFFKKFAEKTQEVKTLGPKELDAWLSKKAQSSEIQLSKEEREVMIEEAGEGAEWALENELEKVALGAPAGKKSLASSKSDFKSPKKSDFFPASDFKEGASPFSFIEKMFTPTPNLLVWGFSPRALLALKEMSLIGIEPQKFIYAFLWKLKQKKMADAYLKGILAESQMRRDPKNSEEHLERFIFSLKA
;
A
#
# COMPACT_ATOMS: atom_id res chain seq x y z
N MET A 1 -3.11 6.01 31.96
CA MET A 1 -4.19 6.36 31.00
C MET A 1 -4.10 5.47 29.76
N ILE A 2 -5.22 4.95 29.23
CA ILE A 2 -5.21 4.03 28.06
C ILE A 2 -6.12 4.58 26.96
N TYR A 3 -5.58 4.67 25.74
CA TYR A 3 -6.30 4.95 24.49
C TYR A 3 -6.32 3.70 23.62
N PHE A 4 -7.50 3.36 23.12
CA PHE A 4 -7.66 2.19 22.25
C PHE A 4 -8.25 2.59 20.89
N LEU A 5 -7.52 2.28 19.83
CA LEU A 5 -7.89 2.45 18.44
C LEU A 5 -8.09 1.08 17.81
N TYR A 6 -9.16 0.89 17.05
CA TYR A 6 -9.35 -0.38 16.35
C TYR A 6 -10.01 -0.25 14.99
N GLY A 7 -9.64 -1.11 14.04
CA GLY A 7 -10.30 -1.23 12.74
C GLY A 7 -9.33 -1.35 11.56
N GLU A 8 -9.90 -1.74 10.42
CA GLU A 8 -9.16 -2.14 9.21
C GLU A 8 -8.40 -0.99 8.52
N ASN A 9 -8.85 0.25 8.72
CA ASN A 9 -8.30 1.43 8.06
C ASN A 9 -7.02 1.91 8.77
N SER A 10 -5.89 1.37 8.32
CA SER A 10 -4.56 1.70 8.84
C SER A 10 -4.19 3.18 8.68
N TYR A 11 -4.70 3.84 7.62
CA TYR A 11 -4.37 5.22 7.33
C TYR A 11 -4.84 6.18 8.43
N GLN A 12 -6.13 6.11 8.77
CA GLN A 12 -6.69 6.92 9.84
C GLN A 12 -6.07 6.61 11.20
N ALA A 13 -5.77 5.34 11.47
CA ALA A 13 -5.15 4.93 12.72
C ALA A 13 -3.76 5.58 12.88
N LEU A 14 -2.92 5.48 11.84
CA LEU A 14 -1.60 6.11 11.81
C LEU A 14 -1.68 7.64 11.93
N ARG A 15 -2.66 8.27 11.27
CA ARG A 15 -2.87 9.72 11.38
C ARG A 15 -3.22 10.12 12.81
N LYS A 16 -4.14 9.43 13.48
CA LYS A 16 -4.47 9.68 14.89
C LYS A 16 -3.28 9.46 15.81
N ILE A 17 -2.48 8.41 15.57
CA ILE A 17 -1.24 8.17 16.31
C ILE A 17 -0.28 9.34 16.15
N ARG A 18 -0.11 9.88 14.93
CA ARG A 18 0.70 11.10 14.70
C ARG A 18 0.13 12.31 15.42
N GLU A 19 -1.19 12.49 15.42
CA GLU A 19 -1.85 13.55 16.18
C GLU A 19 -1.57 13.43 17.69
N PHE A 20 -1.67 12.22 18.26
CA PHE A 20 -1.29 11.95 19.65
C PHE A 20 0.18 12.28 19.92
N LYS A 21 1.11 11.83 19.07
CA LYS A 21 2.54 12.16 19.18
C LYS A 21 2.77 13.67 19.16
N SER A 22 2.11 14.39 18.24
CA SER A 22 2.25 15.84 18.09
C SER A 22 1.63 16.63 19.26
N ALA A 23 0.53 16.16 19.81
CA ALA A 23 -0.11 16.77 20.97
C ALA A 23 0.72 16.55 22.24
N PHE A 24 1.38 15.39 22.33
CA PHE A 24 2.25 15.05 23.43
C PHE A 24 3.56 15.85 23.40
N SER A 25 4.22 15.94 22.24
CA SER A 25 5.46 16.70 22.09
C SER A 25 5.28 18.20 22.32
N LYS A 26 4.10 18.76 22.02
CA LYS A 26 3.78 20.17 22.31
C LYS A 26 3.55 20.46 23.80
N LYS A 27 3.09 19.46 24.56
CA LYS A 27 2.70 19.64 25.97
C LYS A 27 3.86 19.42 26.95
N SER A 28 4.86 18.64 26.57
CA SER A 28 5.95 18.23 27.45
C SER A 28 7.29 18.58 26.82
N ALA A 29 8.14 19.33 27.52
CA ALA A 29 9.50 19.64 27.06
C ALA A 29 10.42 18.40 27.11
N ASP A 30 10.24 17.57 28.14
CA ASP A 30 10.90 16.28 28.30
C ASP A 30 9.88 15.16 28.08
N PHE A 31 9.95 14.50 26.93
CA PHE A 31 9.01 13.42 26.57
C PHE A 31 9.75 12.16 26.15
N LEU A 32 9.25 11.02 26.61
CA LEU A 32 9.68 9.70 26.15
C LEU A 32 8.55 9.08 25.34
N ILE A 33 8.84 8.75 24.08
CA ILE A 33 7.93 8.04 23.18
C ILE A 33 8.55 6.70 22.86
N GLU A 34 7.87 5.62 23.26
CA GLU A 34 8.24 4.25 22.93
C GLU A 34 7.20 3.68 21.96
N GLU A 35 7.66 2.96 20.94
CA GLU A 35 6.78 2.43 19.90
C GLU A 35 7.16 0.98 19.61
N PHE A 36 6.17 0.11 19.72
CA PHE A 36 6.30 -1.32 19.48
C PHE A 36 5.32 -1.70 18.38
N ASP A 37 5.82 -2.45 17.40
CA ASP A 37 5.09 -2.82 16.20
C ASP A 37 5.07 -4.33 16.03
N GLY A 38 3.92 -4.95 16.26
CA GLY A 38 3.73 -6.39 16.17
C GLY A 38 3.90 -6.96 14.77
N GLU A 39 3.82 -6.14 13.71
CA GLU A 39 4.03 -6.62 12.33
C GLU A 39 5.52 -6.80 11.98
N PHE A 40 6.39 -5.95 12.53
CA PHE A 40 7.83 -5.93 12.19
C PHE A 40 8.72 -6.45 13.33
N SER A 41 8.35 -6.18 14.58
CA SER A 41 9.11 -6.54 15.78
C SER A 41 8.16 -6.65 16.97
N ALA A 42 7.47 -7.78 17.06
CA ALA A 42 6.60 -8.08 18.19
C ALA A 42 7.41 -8.28 19.48
N PRO A 43 7.14 -7.50 20.55
CA PRO A 43 7.81 -7.71 21.82
C PRO A 43 7.42 -9.07 22.40
N GLY A 44 8.38 -9.75 23.02
CA GLY A 44 8.08 -10.97 23.78
C GLY A 44 7.18 -10.66 25.00
N PRO A 45 6.49 -11.66 25.58
CA PRO A 45 5.64 -11.43 26.76
C PRO A 45 6.40 -10.82 27.95
N ALA A 46 7.66 -11.23 28.16
CA ALA A 46 8.52 -10.69 29.21
C ALA A 46 8.93 -9.23 28.95
N GLU A 47 9.21 -8.88 27.70
CA GLU A 47 9.53 -7.51 27.27
C GLU A 47 8.31 -6.61 27.40
N PHE A 48 7.13 -7.11 27.00
CA PHE A 48 5.88 -6.38 27.17
C PHE A 48 5.62 -6.09 28.66
N HIS A 49 5.75 -7.09 29.53
CA HIS A 49 5.59 -6.91 30.97
C HIS A 49 6.60 -5.90 31.54
N SER A 50 7.86 -5.94 31.11
CA SER A 50 8.88 -5.00 31.58
C SER A 50 8.59 -3.56 31.14
N VAL A 51 8.15 -3.36 29.90
CA VAL A 51 7.75 -2.05 29.38
C VAL A 51 6.58 -1.46 30.18
N LEU A 52 5.57 -2.27 30.52
CA LEU A 52 4.45 -1.82 31.35
C LEU A 52 4.90 -1.41 32.76
N GLY A 53 5.83 -2.16 33.36
CA GLY A 53 6.32 -1.95 34.72
C GLY A 53 7.46 -0.92 34.86
N GLN A 54 8.01 -0.41 33.76
CA GLN A 54 9.10 0.55 33.80
C GLN A 54 8.67 1.87 34.48
N ILE A 55 9.36 2.21 35.55
CA ILE A 55 9.22 3.49 36.24
C ILE A 55 10.10 4.49 35.51
N ASN A 56 9.49 5.55 35.01
CA ASN A 56 10.20 6.59 34.28
C ASN A 56 10.81 7.59 35.27
N PHE A 57 12.15 7.71 35.27
CA PHE A 57 12.88 8.62 36.15
C PHE A 57 13.11 10.01 35.53
N PHE A 58 13.06 10.11 34.20
CA PHE A 58 13.49 11.31 33.46
C PHE A 58 12.34 12.16 32.93
N SER A 59 11.20 11.56 32.57
CA SER A 59 10.02 12.33 32.16
C SER A 59 8.84 12.08 33.08
N LYS A 60 8.10 13.15 33.39
CA LYS A 60 6.90 13.09 34.25
C LYS A 60 5.78 12.22 33.66
N ILE A 61 5.77 12.08 32.33
CA ILE A 61 4.78 11.32 31.57
C ILE A 61 5.51 10.60 30.42
N ARG A 62 5.19 9.32 30.21
CA ARG A 62 5.63 8.54 29.05
C ARG A 62 4.47 8.30 28.08
N LEU A 63 4.75 8.28 26.78
CA LEU A 63 3.81 7.82 25.75
C LEU A 63 4.31 6.50 25.17
N VAL A 64 3.58 5.41 25.39
CA VAL A 64 3.90 4.10 24.84
C VAL A 64 2.84 3.73 23.81
N ILE A 65 3.27 3.39 22.60
CA ILE A 65 2.40 3.06 21.48
C ILE A 65 2.62 1.61 21.09
N PHE A 66 1.56 0.83 21.12
CA PHE A 66 1.53 -0.58 20.78
C PHE A 66 0.67 -0.77 19.52
N ARG A 67 1.26 -1.31 18.45
CA ARG A 67 0.59 -1.52 17.15
C ARG A 67 0.50 -3.01 16.83
N ASN A 68 -0.70 -3.53 16.58
CA ASN A 68 -1.00 -4.92 16.18
C ASN A 68 -0.26 -5.98 17.03
N ILE A 69 -0.17 -5.78 18.34
CA ILE A 69 0.62 -6.63 19.23
C ILE A 69 -0.22 -7.81 19.72
N LEU A 70 -1.53 -7.60 19.91
CA LEU A 70 -2.42 -8.63 20.42
C LEU A 70 -2.68 -9.73 19.39
N GLU A 71 -2.70 -9.40 18.10
CA GLU A 71 -2.75 -10.40 17.04
C GLU A 71 -1.50 -11.27 17.01
N SER A 72 -0.33 -10.69 17.25
CA SER A 72 0.96 -11.40 17.17
C SER A 72 1.17 -12.41 18.31
N ASN A 73 0.64 -12.14 19.52
CA ASN A 73 0.88 -12.99 20.68
C ASN A 73 -0.27 -12.96 21.71
N PRO A 74 -1.04 -14.05 21.86
CA PRO A 74 -2.20 -14.07 22.77
C PRO A 74 -1.82 -13.97 24.25
N LYS A 75 -0.59 -14.34 24.64
CA LYS A 75 -0.12 -14.26 26.04
C LYS A 75 0.02 -12.80 26.51
N ILE A 76 0.22 -11.87 25.58
CA ILE A 76 0.28 -10.43 25.89
C ILE A 76 -1.07 -9.95 26.43
N PHE A 77 -2.17 -10.54 25.96
CA PHE A 77 -3.50 -10.19 26.45
C PHE A 77 -3.74 -10.64 27.91
N GLU A 78 -3.19 -11.78 28.31
CA GLU A 78 -3.25 -12.25 29.71
C GLU A 78 -2.54 -11.27 30.65
N ILE A 79 -1.33 -10.84 30.27
CA ILE A 79 -0.57 -9.82 31.01
C ILE A 79 -1.32 -8.49 31.08
N LEU A 80 -2.00 -8.09 30.01
CA LEU A 80 -2.87 -6.91 29.98
C LEU A 80 -4.05 -7.02 30.94
N LYS A 81 -4.70 -8.19 31.02
CA LYS A 81 -5.81 -8.43 31.95
C LYS A 81 -5.36 -8.25 33.40
N GLU A 82 -4.18 -8.74 33.75
CA GLU A 82 -3.61 -8.62 35.10
C GLU A 82 -3.17 -7.19 35.43
N SER A 83 -2.62 -6.46 34.44
CA SER A 83 -2.11 -5.09 34.61
C SER A 83 -3.15 -3.98 34.41
N GLY A 84 -4.38 -4.29 33.99
CA GLY A 84 -5.39 -3.28 33.62
C GLY A 84 -5.69 -2.22 34.69
N VAL A 85 -5.73 -2.62 35.97
CA VAL A 85 -5.94 -1.67 37.09
C VAL A 85 -4.73 -0.75 37.27
N PHE A 86 -3.52 -1.31 37.15
CA PHE A 86 -2.27 -0.55 37.25
C PHE A 86 -2.16 0.48 36.12
N LEU A 87 -2.43 0.08 34.88
CA LEU A 87 -2.37 0.96 33.70
C LEU A 87 -3.41 2.08 33.69
N LYS A 88 -4.55 1.86 34.36
CA LYS A 88 -5.58 2.88 34.53
C LYS A 88 -5.14 3.97 35.51
N ASN A 89 -4.45 3.58 36.58
CA ASN A 89 -4.02 4.49 37.65
C ASN A 89 -2.64 5.12 37.38
N SER A 90 -1.93 4.67 36.34
CA SER A 90 -0.64 5.23 35.97
C SER A 90 -0.78 6.59 35.27
N ASN A 91 0.21 7.45 35.50
CA ASN A 91 0.34 8.74 34.82
C ASN A 91 0.78 8.59 33.35
N ASP A 92 1.30 7.43 32.98
CA ASP A 92 1.73 7.11 31.62
C ASP A 92 0.54 6.97 30.67
N ILE A 93 0.78 7.30 29.40
CA ILE A 93 -0.21 7.21 28.32
C ILE A 93 0.13 6.00 27.46
N PHE A 94 -0.79 5.03 27.43
CA PHE A 94 -0.67 3.85 26.58
C PHE A 94 -1.66 3.94 25.43
N VAL A 95 -1.17 3.86 24.20
CA VAL A 95 -2.00 3.85 22.98
C VAL A 95 -1.89 2.48 22.34
N PHE A 96 -3.02 1.79 22.22
CA PHE A 96 -3.11 0.50 21.55
C PHE A 96 -3.86 0.68 20.23
N TRP A 97 -3.29 0.17 19.14
CA TRP A 97 -3.97 0.07 17.85
C TRP A 97 -3.98 -1.39 17.37
N GLU A 98 -5.17 -1.90 17.07
CA GLU A 98 -5.36 -3.25 16.54
C GLU A 98 -6.23 -3.22 15.27
N LYS A 99 -5.74 -3.83 14.19
CA LYS A 99 -6.42 -3.82 12.89
C LYS A 99 -7.66 -4.72 12.89
N ASP A 100 -7.53 -5.92 13.42
CA ASP A 100 -8.54 -6.97 13.31
C ASP A 100 -8.92 -7.53 14.69
N LEU A 101 -10.13 -7.20 15.17
CA LEU A 101 -10.67 -7.70 16.46
C LEU A 101 -11.81 -8.70 16.30
N THR A 102 -12.10 -9.10 15.06
CA THR A 102 -13.17 -10.03 14.71
C THR A 102 -13.08 -11.35 15.50
N LYS A 103 -11.86 -11.76 15.88
CA LYS A 103 -11.58 -12.99 16.63
C LYS A 103 -11.53 -12.82 18.16
N HIS A 104 -11.53 -11.59 18.68
CA HIS A 104 -11.22 -11.33 20.11
C HIS A 104 -12.20 -10.37 20.80
N LYS A 105 -13.46 -10.80 20.96
CA LYS A 105 -14.50 -10.05 21.69
C LYS A 105 -14.10 -9.68 23.12
N GLU A 106 -13.30 -10.54 23.77
CA GLU A 106 -12.79 -10.29 25.12
C GLU A 106 -11.87 -9.07 25.18
N VAL A 107 -11.03 -8.86 24.16
CA VAL A 107 -10.11 -7.71 24.07
C VAL A 107 -10.89 -6.41 24.01
N LEU A 108 -11.94 -6.36 23.19
CA LEU A 108 -12.87 -5.23 23.15
C LEU A 108 -13.53 -4.98 24.50
N SER A 109 -13.95 -6.03 25.20
CA SER A 109 -14.58 -5.90 26.52
C SER A 109 -13.62 -5.34 27.58
N PHE A 110 -12.33 -5.69 27.48
CA PHE A 110 -11.29 -5.22 28.37
C PHE A 110 -11.04 -3.73 28.15
N PHE A 111 -10.76 -3.31 26.91
CA PHE A 111 -10.53 -1.90 26.60
C PHE A 111 -11.77 -1.04 26.85
N LYS A 112 -12.99 -1.54 26.65
CA LYS A 112 -14.20 -0.79 27.06
C LYS A 112 -14.29 -0.52 28.57
N LYS A 113 -13.70 -1.36 29.41
CA LYS A 113 -13.69 -1.21 30.87
C LYS A 113 -12.53 -0.33 31.38
N PHE A 114 -11.35 -0.47 30.76
CA PHE A 114 -10.12 0.14 31.26
C PHE A 114 -9.60 1.32 30.41
N ALA A 115 -9.93 1.37 29.12
CA ALA A 115 -9.57 2.49 28.26
C ALA A 115 -10.41 3.71 28.57
N GLU A 116 -9.75 4.86 28.60
CA GLU A 116 -10.38 6.15 28.79
C GLU A 116 -11.14 6.58 27.53
N LYS A 117 -10.59 6.25 26.36
CA LYS A 117 -11.24 6.48 25.08
C LYS A 117 -10.99 5.31 24.15
N THR A 118 -12.07 4.79 23.61
CA THR A 118 -12.09 3.74 22.60
C THR A 118 -12.64 4.35 21.31
N GLN A 119 -11.91 4.22 20.20
CA GLN A 119 -12.33 4.76 18.91
C GLN A 119 -12.17 3.73 17.80
N GLU A 120 -13.27 3.52 17.07
CA GLU A 120 -13.28 2.69 15.88
C GLU A 120 -12.80 3.49 14.66
N VAL A 121 -12.05 2.81 13.81
CA VAL A 121 -11.39 3.32 12.63
C VAL A 121 -11.88 2.50 11.44
N LYS A 122 -13.10 2.82 10.99
CA LYS A 122 -13.74 2.16 9.85
C LYS A 122 -13.21 2.69 8.53
N THR A 123 -13.31 1.87 7.50
CA THR A 123 -13.23 2.33 6.11
C THR A 123 -14.42 3.26 5.85
N LEU A 124 -14.14 4.49 5.39
CA LEU A 124 -15.18 5.46 5.07
C LEU A 124 -15.86 5.06 3.76
N GLY A 125 -17.20 5.07 3.77
CA GLY A 125 -17.98 4.94 2.54
C GLY A 125 -17.94 6.21 1.68
N PRO A 126 -18.46 6.20 0.44
CA PRO A 126 -18.36 7.32 -0.50
C PRO A 126 -18.95 8.64 0.04
N LYS A 127 -20.06 8.57 0.78
CA LYS A 127 -20.68 9.75 1.41
C LYS A 127 -19.86 10.32 2.56
N GLU A 128 -19.23 9.45 3.33
CA GLU A 128 -18.40 9.85 4.47
C GLU A 128 -17.06 10.40 3.99
N LEU A 129 -16.53 9.86 2.87
CA LEU A 129 -15.38 10.38 2.16
C LEU A 129 -15.62 11.79 1.62
N ASP A 130 -16.77 12.08 1.02
CA ASP A 130 -17.10 13.45 0.56
C ASP A 130 -17.14 14.44 1.74
N ALA A 131 -17.78 14.06 2.84
CA ALA A 131 -17.82 14.89 4.04
C ALA A 131 -16.42 15.12 4.66
N TRP A 132 -15.58 14.08 4.66
CA TRP A 132 -14.20 14.17 5.14
C TRP A 132 -13.35 15.06 4.22
N LEU A 133 -13.45 14.88 2.91
CA LEU A 133 -12.68 15.61 1.91
C LEU A 133 -13.08 17.08 1.89
N SER A 134 -14.37 17.39 2.04
CA SER A 134 -14.87 18.76 2.21
C SER A 134 -14.27 19.44 3.44
N LYS A 135 -14.28 18.79 4.61
CA LYS A 135 -13.64 19.33 5.83
C LYS A 135 -12.15 19.52 5.66
N LYS A 136 -11.49 18.60 4.98
CA LYS A 136 -10.04 18.65 4.78
C LYS A 136 -9.64 19.75 3.79
N ALA A 137 -10.37 19.90 2.69
CA ALA A 137 -10.20 21.01 1.75
C ALA A 137 -10.38 22.36 2.45
N GLN A 138 -11.39 22.50 3.30
CA GLN A 138 -11.59 23.71 4.13
C GLN A 138 -10.40 23.97 5.07
N SER A 139 -9.86 22.94 5.72
CA SER A 139 -8.68 23.12 6.60
C SER A 139 -7.41 23.51 5.85
N SER A 140 -7.34 23.22 4.55
CA SER A 140 -6.22 23.58 3.67
C SER A 140 -6.49 24.84 2.84
N GLU A 141 -7.60 25.55 3.10
CA GLU A 141 -8.03 26.74 2.36
C GLU A 141 -8.29 26.49 0.85
N ILE A 142 -8.52 25.24 0.46
CA ILE A 142 -8.79 24.84 -0.93
C ILE A 142 -10.30 24.84 -1.17
N GLN A 143 -10.75 25.59 -2.17
CA GLN A 143 -12.14 25.53 -2.63
C GLN A 143 -12.28 24.42 -3.68
N LEU A 144 -12.93 23.32 -3.30
CA LEU A 144 -13.32 22.26 -4.23
C LEU A 144 -14.82 22.29 -4.48
N SER A 145 -15.20 22.25 -5.76
CA SER A 145 -16.60 22.08 -6.16
C SER A 145 -17.08 20.66 -5.82
N LYS A 146 -18.40 20.48 -5.70
CA LYS A 146 -18.97 19.15 -5.39
C LYS A 146 -18.65 18.12 -6.49
N GLU A 147 -18.65 18.56 -7.75
CA GLU A 147 -18.34 17.72 -8.91
C GLU A 147 -16.88 17.23 -8.90
N GLU A 148 -15.93 18.11 -8.55
CA GLU A 148 -14.52 17.73 -8.42
C GLU A 148 -14.30 16.70 -7.31
N ARG A 149 -15.03 16.83 -6.19
CA ARG A 149 -14.93 15.86 -5.08
C ARG A 149 -15.48 14.49 -5.48
N GLU A 150 -16.59 14.45 -6.20
CA GLU A 150 -17.18 13.19 -6.69
C GLU A 150 -16.20 12.50 -7.67
N VAL A 151 -15.60 13.25 -8.61
CA VAL A 151 -14.59 12.70 -9.53
C VAL A 151 -13.36 12.18 -8.78
N MET A 152 -12.85 12.92 -7.79
CA MET A 152 -11.69 12.47 -6.99
C MET A 152 -12.00 11.18 -6.21
N ILE A 153 -13.22 11.04 -5.67
CA ILE A 153 -13.63 9.85 -4.94
C ILE A 153 -13.81 8.65 -5.88
N GLU A 154 -14.38 8.85 -7.06
CA GLU A 154 -14.49 7.80 -8.09
C GLU A 154 -13.12 7.34 -8.58
N GLU A 155 -12.17 8.25 -8.79
CA GLU A 155 -10.81 7.91 -9.22
C GLU A 155 -10.00 7.21 -8.13
N ALA A 156 -10.18 7.58 -6.85
CA ALA A 156 -9.45 7.00 -5.74
C ALA A 156 -9.99 5.64 -5.28
N GLY A 157 -11.31 5.42 -5.42
CA GLY A 157 -12.00 4.21 -4.93
C GLY A 157 -12.28 4.23 -3.42
N GLU A 158 -12.93 3.17 -2.93
CA GLU A 158 -13.30 3.04 -1.50
C GLU A 158 -12.07 2.87 -0.60
N GLY A 159 -12.06 3.54 0.56
CA GLY A 159 -10.98 3.43 1.56
C GLY A 159 -9.66 4.13 1.18
N ALA A 160 -9.59 4.83 0.05
CA ALA A 160 -8.38 5.45 -0.47
C ALA A 160 -8.15 6.89 0.06
N GLU A 161 -8.32 7.11 1.36
CA GLU A 161 -8.11 8.43 2.00
C GLU A 161 -6.69 8.97 1.80
N TRP A 162 -5.71 8.08 1.78
CA TRP A 162 -4.31 8.41 1.48
C TRP A 162 -4.15 8.98 0.07
N ALA A 163 -4.83 8.39 -0.92
CA ALA A 163 -4.76 8.86 -2.29
C ALA A 163 -5.41 10.24 -2.43
N LEU A 164 -6.58 10.43 -1.80
CA LEU A 164 -7.28 11.71 -1.77
C LEU A 164 -6.45 12.81 -1.09
N GLU A 165 -5.73 12.49 -0.01
CA GLU A 165 -4.85 13.43 0.67
C GLU A 165 -3.68 13.88 -0.22
N ASN A 166 -3.05 12.94 -0.92
CA ASN A 166 -1.99 13.26 -1.86
C ASN A 166 -2.51 14.12 -3.02
N GLU A 167 -3.72 13.86 -3.52
CA GLU A 167 -4.34 14.70 -4.55
C GLU A 167 -4.64 16.11 -4.01
N LEU A 168 -5.14 16.24 -2.78
CA LEU A 168 -5.30 17.55 -2.14
C LEU A 168 -3.98 18.30 -1.99
N GLU A 169 -2.90 17.61 -1.61
CA GLU A 169 -1.57 18.20 -1.52
C GLU A 169 -1.06 18.67 -2.89
N LYS A 170 -1.27 17.88 -3.95
CA LYS A 170 -0.96 18.30 -5.32
C LYS A 170 -1.72 19.56 -5.71
N VAL A 171 -3.01 19.62 -5.38
CA VAL A 171 -3.84 20.80 -5.63
C VAL A 171 -3.33 22.02 -4.86
N ALA A 172 -2.97 21.85 -3.59
CA ALA A 172 -2.39 22.92 -2.77
C ALA A 172 -1.09 23.48 -3.37
N LEU A 173 -0.28 22.61 -3.98
CA LEU A 173 0.97 22.97 -4.66
C LEU A 173 0.77 23.58 -6.06
N GLY A 174 -0.48 23.76 -6.51
CA GLY A 174 -0.82 24.41 -7.77
C GLY A 174 -1.08 23.46 -8.94
N ALA A 175 -1.21 22.14 -8.70
CA ALA A 175 -1.72 21.24 -9.72
C ALA A 175 -3.23 21.49 -9.94
N PRO A 176 -3.76 21.35 -11.17
CA PRO A 176 -5.19 21.49 -11.40
C PRO A 176 -5.95 20.42 -10.63
N ALA A 177 -6.84 20.83 -9.72
CA ALA A 177 -7.83 19.95 -9.10
C ALA A 177 -8.67 19.34 -10.21
N GLY A 178 -8.62 18.01 -10.35
CA GLY A 178 -9.52 17.25 -11.21
C GLY A 178 -9.76 17.88 -12.59
N LYS A 179 -8.70 18.09 -13.39
CA LYS A 179 -8.81 18.23 -14.85
C LYS A 179 -7.45 18.02 -15.53
N LYS A 180 -7.17 16.78 -15.94
CA LYS A 180 -6.54 16.58 -17.25
C LYS A 180 -7.58 17.01 -18.29
N SER A 181 -7.46 18.24 -18.75
CA SER A 181 -7.97 18.77 -20.03
C SER A 181 -8.85 17.81 -20.85
N LEU A 182 -10.16 17.80 -20.61
CA LEU A 182 -11.12 17.30 -21.60
C LEU A 182 -11.56 18.45 -22.52
N ALA A 183 -10.60 19.14 -23.15
CA ALA A 183 -10.89 20.21 -24.11
C ALA A 183 -9.73 20.57 -25.05
N SER A 184 -8.86 19.65 -25.49
CA SER A 184 -8.06 19.85 -26.73
C SER A 184 -7.28 18.60 -27.15
N SER A 185 -7.97 17.50 -27.44
CA SER A 185 -7.56 16.58 -28.51
C SER A 185 -8.69 15.59 -28.73
N LYS A 186 -9.54 15.87 -29.72
CA LYS A 186 -10.25 14.81 -30.42
C LYS A 186 -9.19 13.91 -31.05
N SER A 187 -8.86 12.81 -30.40
CA SER A 187 -8.34 11.62 -31.06
C SER A 187 -9.27 10.49 -30.69
N ASP A 188 -9.96 10.00 -31.71
CA ASP A 188 -10.89 8.88 -31.68
C ASP A 188 -10.34 7.71 -30.86
N PHE A 189 -10.86 7.55 -29.64
CA PHE A 189 -10.73 6.29 -28.90
C PHE A 189 -12.13 5.81 -28.53
N LYS A 190 -12.81 5.21 -29.52
CA LYS A 190 -13.88 4.26 -29.24
C LYS A 190 -13.25 3.15 -28.42
N SER A 191 -13.68 2.98 -27.18
CA SER A 191 -13.44 1.76 -26.41
C SER A 191 -13.80 0.56 -27.29
N PRO A 192 -12.85 -0.33 -27.66
CA PRO A 192 -13.24 -1.53 -28.34
C PRO A 192 -14.04 -2.36 -27.35
N LYS A 193 -15.25 -2.73 -27.78
CA LYS A 193 -16.04 -3.76 -27.13
C LYS A 193 -15.14 -4.98 -26.91
N LYS A 194 -15.24 -5.60 -25.73
CA LYS A 194 -14.82 -6.98 -25.54
C LYS A 194 -15.55 -7.83 -26.61
N SER A 195 -14.84 -8.75 -27.26
CA SER A 195 -15.19 -9.49 -28.50
C SER A 195 -14.78 -8.69 -29.75
N ASP A 196 -13.90 -9.11 -30.67
CA ASP A 196 -13.63 -10.45 -31.23
C ASP A 196 -12.24 -10.47 -31.92
N PHE A 197 -11.16 -10.88 -31.25
CA PHE A 197 -9.88 -11.12 -31.96
C PHE A 197 -8.96 -12.19 -31.38
N PHE A 198 -9.36 -12.88 -30.32
CA PHE A 198 -8.66 -14.08 -29.84
C PHE A 198 -9.70 -15.13 -29.45
N PRO A 199 -9.65 -16.36 -29.99
CA PRO A 199 -10.49 -17.43 -29.48
C PRO A 199 -10.16 -17.62 -28.00
N ALA A 200 -11.18 -17.50 -27.15
CA ALA A 200 -11.11 -17.66 -25.69
C ALA A 200 -10.93 -19.14 -25.28
N SER A 201 -10.21 -19.92 -26.07
CA SER A 201 -9.94 -21.33 -25.87
C SER A 201 -8.44 -21.54 -26.00
N ASP A 202 -7.79 -21.84 -24.87
CA ASP A 202 -6.48 -22.50 -24.70
C ASP A 202 -5.53 -21.82 -23.70
N PHE A 203 -5.94 -20.77 -22.99
CA PHE A 203 -5.19 -20.32 -21.81
C PHE A 203 -5.70 -21.07 -20.57
N LYS A 204 -4.99 -22.14 -20.18
CA LYS A 204 -5.14 -22.75 -18.85
C LYS A 204 -4.90 -21.70 -17.77
N GLU A 205 -5.69 -21.79 -16.70
CA GLU A 205 -5.65 -20.90 -15.54
C GLU A 205 -4.23 -20.64 -15.05
N GLY A 206 -3.83 -19.36 -15.00
CA GLY A 206 -2.60 -18.92 -14.35
C GLY A 206 -1.72 -18.01 -15.20
N ALA A 207 -1.92 -16.70 -15.05
CA ALA A 207 -1.06 -15.60 -15.49
C ALA A 207 -1.04 -15.28 -17.00
N SER A 208 -1.68 -14.16 -17.34
CA SER A 208 -1.60 -13.54 -18.67
C SER A 208 -0.15 -13.16 -19.01
N PRO A 209 0.29 -13.27 -20.28
CA PRO A 209 1.63 -12.84 -20.71
C PRO A 209 1.94 -11.39 -20.30
N PHE A 210 0.93 -10.52 -20.29
CA PHE A 210 1.05 -9.13 -19.88
C PHE A 210 1.44 -8.94 -18.41
N SER A 211 0.98 -9.80 -17.50
CA SER A 211 1.36 -9.72 -16.08
C SER A 211 2.86 -9.92 -15.87
N PHE A 212 3.48 -10.81 -16.65
CA PHE A 212 4.94 -11.01 -16.65
C PHE A 212 5.67 -9.82 -17.26
N ILE A 213 5.16 -9.28 -18.36
CA ILE A 213 5.73 -8.08 -18.99
C ILE A 213 5.74 -6.92 -17.99
N GLU A 214 4.66 -6.71 -17.26
CA GLU A 214 4.59 -5.65 -16.25
C GLU A 214 5.58 -5.87 -15.11
N LYS A 215 5.68 -7.09 -14.57
CA LYS A 215 6.72 -7.45 -13.60
C LYS A 215 8.13 -7.10 -14.09
N MET A 216 8.43 -7.33 -15.37
CA MET A 216 9.74 -7.02 -15.95
C MET A 216 10.06 -5.52 -16.00
N PHE A 217 9.03 -4.67 -16.11
CA PHE A 217 9.17 -3.22 -16.19
C PHE A 217 8.98 -2.50 -14.85
N THR A 218 8.66 -3.22 -13.77
CA THR A 218 8.57 -2.60 -12.43
C THR A 218 9.95 -2.12 -11.96
N PRO A 219 10.11 -0.84 -11.59
CA PRO A 219 11.37 -0.35 -11.05
C PRO A 219 11.64 -1.00 -9.70
N THR A 220 12.84 -1.56 -9.53
CA THR A 220 13.29 -2.02 -8.20
C THR A 220 13.74 -0.81 -7.39
N PRO A 221 13.30 -0.66 -6.12
CA PRO A 221 13.48 0.58 -5.35
C PRO A 221 14.94 0.97 -5.07
N ASN A 222 15.90 0.05 -5.22
CA ASN A 222 17.32 0.28 -4.93
C ASN A 222 18.26 0.31 -6.16
N LEU A 223 17.74 0.24 -7.39
CA LEU A 223 18.56 0.39 -8.60
C LEU A 223 17.97 1.49 -9.49
N LEU A 224 18.59 2.68 -9.44
CA LEU A 224 18.39 3.77 -10.42
C LEU A 224 19.08 3.46 -11.75
N VAL A 225 18.80 2.28 -12.29
CA VAL A 225 19.16 1.91 -13.67
C VAL A 225 17.87 1.47 -14.33
N TRP A 226 17.48 2.17 -15.39
CA TRP A 226 16.48 1.67 -16.33
C TRP A 226 17.08 0.46 -17.06
N GLY A 227 17.18 -0.65 -16.36
CA GLY A 227 17.88 -1.84 -16.79
C GLY A 227 17.12 -3.06 -16.32
N PHE A 228 16.79 -3.94 -17.27
CA PHE A 228 16.09 -5.19 -17.03
C PHE A 228 16.76 -5.98 -15.89
N SER A 229 16.08 -6.02 -14.75
CA SER A 229 16.59 -6.54 -13.48
C SER A 229 16.62 -8.08 -13.48
N PRO A 230 17.30 -8.73 -12.52
CA PRO A 230 17.22 -10.19 -12.30
C PRO A 230 15.78 -10.72 -12.21
N ARG A 231 14.83 -9.83 -11.87
CA ARG A 231 13.39 -10.09 -11.82
C ARG A 231 12.78 -10.38 -13.20
N ALA A 232 13.38 -9.86 -14.27
CA ALA A 232 12.97 -10.16 -15.64
C ALA A 232 13.30 -11.61 -16.03
N LEU A 233 14.48 -12.10 -15.64
CA LEU A 233 14.86 -13.50 -15.84
C LEU A 233 14.00 -14.44 -14.98
N LEU A 234 13.70 -14.03 -13.75
CA LEU A 234 12.77 -14.77 -12.90
C LEU A 234 11.37 -14.86 -13.53
N ALA A 235 10.85 -13.76 -14.08
CA ALA A 235 9.55 -13.72 -14.75
C ALA A 235 9.51 -14.59 -16.01
N LEU A 236 10.60 -14.66 -16.79
CA LEU A 236 10.71 -15.58 -17.92
C LEU A 236 10.71 -17.04 -17.47
N LYS A 237 11.43 -17.36 -16.40
CA LYS A 237 11.50 -18.72 -15.87
C LYS A 237 10.14 -19.15 -15.29
N GLU A 238 9.45 -18.25 -14.59
CA GLU A 238 8.05 -18.45 -14.16
C GLU A 238 7.13 -18.71 -15.36
N MET A 239 7.28 -17.95 -16.45
CA MET A 239 6.48 -18.12 -17.66
C MET A 239 6.73 -19.46 -18.37
N SER A 240 7.99 -19.87 -18.51
CA SER A 240 8.36 -21.17 -19.11
C SER A 240 7.77 -22.32 -18.28
N LEU A 241 7.83 -22.23 -16.94
CA LEU A 241 7.23 -23.22 -16.04
C LEU A 241 5.70 -23.32 -16.17
N ILE A 242 5.02 -22.23 -16.55
CA ILE A 242 3.56 -22.20 -16.77
C ILE A 242 3.17 -22.75 -18.15
N GLY A 243 4.15 -22.96 -19.05
CA GLY A 243 3.92 -23.53 -20.38
C GLY A 243 3.45 -22.51 -21.43
N ILE A 244 3.70 -21.22 -21.21
CA ILE A 244 3.40 -20.20 -22.22
C ILE A 244 4.48 -20.25 -23.31
N GLU A 245 4.06 -20.42 -24.56
CA GLU A 245 4.98 -20.43 -25.71
C GLU A 245 5.76 -19.11 -25.81
N PRO A 246 7.11 -19.15 -25.88
CA PRO A 246 7.96 -17.97 -26.00
C PRO A 246 7.60 -17.08 -27.21
N GLN A 247 7.12 -17.70 -28.30
CA GLN A 247 6.71 -17.00 -29.51
C GLN A 247 5.44 -16.14 -29.29
N LYS A 248 4.49 -16.59 -28.48
CA LYS A 248 3.30 -15.78 -28.15
C LYS A 248 3.68 -14.61 -27.25
N PHE A 249 4.65 -14.84 -26.37
CA PHE A 249 5.16 -13.82 -25.46
C PHE A 249 5.87 -12.66 -26.18
N ILE A 250 6.73 -12.96 -27.16
CA ILE A 250 7.53 -11.91 -27.83
C ILE A 250 6.67 -10.87 -28.53
N TYR A 251 5.50 -11.24 -29.10
CA TYR A 251 4.59 -10.27 -29.71
C TYR A 251 3.97 -9.32 -28.68
N ALA A 252 3.52 -9.85 -27.53
CA ALA A 252 2.99 -9.04 -26.45
C ALA A 252 4.07 -8.08 -25.90
N PHE A 253 5.31 -8.55 -25.84
CA PHE A 253 6.46 -7.77 -25.41
C PHE A 253 6.82 -6.65 -26.42
N LEU A 254 6.92 -6.98 -27.71
CA LEU A 254 7.15 -6.02 -28.79
C LEU A 254 6.08 -4.93 -28.85
N TRP A 255 4.81 -5.30 -28.64
CA TRP A 255 3.73 -4.33 -28.53
C TRP A 255 3.94 -3.35 -27.37
N LYS A 256 4.36 -3.84 -26.20
CA LYS A 256 4.66 -2.98 -25.04
C LYS A 256 5.89 -2.09 -25.29
N LEU A 257 6.92 -2.58 -25.97
CA LEU A 257 8.08 -1.78 -26.39
C LEU A 257 7.68 -0.64 -27.34
N LYS A 258 6.78 -0.94 -28.28
CA LYS A 258 6.20 0.05 -29.19
C LYS A 258 5.43 1.14 -28.43
N GLN A 259 4.65 0.77 -27.41
CA GLN A 259 3.96 1.75 -26.55
C GLN A 259 4.93 2.65 -25.78
N LYS A 260 6.04 2.10 -25.28
CA LYS A 260 7.07 2.85 -24.55
C LYS A 260 8.04 3.66 -25.44
N LYS A 261 7.82 3.69 -26.75
CA LYS A 261 8.64 4.42 -27.74
C LYS A 261 10.15 4.05 -27.72
N MET A 262 10.49 2.79 -27.44
CA MET A 262 11.88 2.32 -27.49
C MET A 262 12.20 1.70 -28.86
N ALA A 263 12.62 2.54 -29.83
CA ALA A 263 12.86 2.11 -31.21
C ALA A 263 13.97 1.04 -31.33
N ASP A 264 15.11 1.23 -30.66
CA ASP A 264 16.25 0.31 -30.75
C ASP A 264 15.94 -1.05 -30.14
N ALA A 265 15.24 -1.05 -29.00
CA ALA A 265 14.78 -2.27 -28.34
C ALA A 265 13.76 -3.03 -29.20
N TYR A 266 12.87 -2.31 -29.89
CA TYR A 266 11.88 -2.90 -30.78
C TYR A 266 12.52 -3.58 -31.99
N LEU A 267 13.53 -2.96 -32.61
CA LEU A 267 14.28 -3.54 -33.73
C LEU A 267 15.05 -4.79 -33.30
N LYS A 268 15.74 -4.75 -32.16
CA LYS A 268 16.42 -5.93 -31.58
C LYS A 268 15.42 -7.06 -31.28
N GLY A 269 14.20 -6.72 -30.86
CA GLY A 269 13.16 -7.70 -30.59
C GLY A 269 12.60 -8.37 -31.85
N ILE A 270 12.47 -7.64 -32.96
CA ILE A 270 12.09 -8.23 -34.26
C ILE A 270 13.17 -9.21 -34.74
N LEU A 271 14.44 -8.87 -34.55
CA LEU A 271 15.54 -9.77 -34.89
C LEU A 271 15.49 -11.06 -34.06
N ALA A 272 15.25 -10.93 -32.75
CA ALA A 272 15.09 -12.08 -31.85
C ALA A 272 13.87 -12.95 -32.24
N GLU A 273 12.75 -12.33 -32.58
CA GLU A 273 11.56 -13.02 -33.08
C GLU A 273 11.86 -13.81 -34.37
N SER A 274 12.60 -13.21 -35.30
CA SER A 274 13.05 -13.88 -36.52
C SER A 274 13.93 -15.10 -36.22
N GLN A 275 14.84 -14.99 -35.24
CA GLN A 275 15.69 -16.10 -34.80
C GLN A 275 14.89 -17.22 -34.14
N MET A 276 13.92 -16.88 -33.28
CA MET A 276 13.04 -17.87 -32.62
C MET A 276 12.16 -18.64 -33.61
N ARG A 277 11.81 -18.04 -34.75
CA ARG A 277 11.09 -18.73 -35.83
C ARG A 277 11.99 -19.68 -36.63
N ARG A 278 13.28 -19.34 -36.77
CA ARG A 278 14.27 -20.16 -37.49
C ARG A 278 14.71 -21.36 -36.65
N ASP A 279 14.91 -21.16 -35.35
CA ASP A 279 15.39 -22.16 -34.41
C ASP A 279 14.39 -22.37 -33.25
N PRO A 280 13.28 -23.11 -33.47
CA PRO A 280 12.24 -23.29 -32.46
C PRO A 280 12.73 -24.04 -31.20
N LYS A 281 13.74 -24.91 -31.37
CA LYS A 281 14.33 -25.71 -30.28
C LYS A 281 15.06 -24.86 -29.23
N ASN A 282 15.64 -23.73 -29.63
CA ASN A 282 16.41 -22.84 -28.75
C ASN A 282 15.71 -21.49 -28.53
N SER A 283 14.39 -21.46 -28.69
CA SER A 283 13.61 -20.21 -28.64
C SER A 283 13.73 -19.46 -27.31
N GLU A 284 13.90 -20.17 -26.19
CA GLU A 284 14.13 -19.57 -24.87
C GLU A 284 15.48 -18.83 -24.81
N GLU A 285 16.54 -19.43 -25.34
CA GLU A 285 17.89 -18.86 -25.33
C GLU A 285 17.97 -17.57 -26.17
N HIS A 286 17.30 -17.54 -27.31
CA HIS A 286 17.20 -16.33 -28.14
C HIS A 286 16.46 -15.20 -27.42
N LEU A 287 15.42 -15.54 -26.65
CA LEU A 287 14.65 -14.59 -25.87
C LEU A 287 15.49 -14.04 -24.69
N GLU A 288 16.23 -14.90 -23.98
CA GLU A 288 17.15 -14.47 -22.93
C GLU A 288 18.24 -13.54 -23.47
N ARG A 289 18.89 -13.91 -24.58
CA ARG A 289 19.90 -13.07 -25.25
C ARG A 289 19.33 -11.71 -25.64
N PHE A 290 18.09 -11.67 -26.12
CA PHE A 290 17.41 -10.43 -26.41
C PHE A 290 17.22 -9.58 -25.15
N ILE A 291 16.73 -10.15 -24.04
CA ILE A 291 16.59 -9.40 -22.78
C ILE A 291 17.94 -8.89 -22.28
N PHE A 292 19.01 -9.68 -22.39
CA PHE A 292 20.36 -9.21 -22.08
C PHE A 292 20.81 -8.06 -22.98
N SER A 293 20.43 -8.07 -24.26
CA SER A 293 20.76 -6.98 -25.21
C SER A 293 20.03 -5.65 -24.92
N LEU A 294 19.02 -5.67 -24.05
CA LEU A 294 18.31 -4.49 -23.54
C LEU A 294 19.01 -3.86 -22.33
N LYS A 295 20.03 -4.53 -21.74
CA LYS A 295 20.94 -3.91 -20.77
C LYS A 295 21.98 -3.08 -21.52
N ALA A 296 21.60 -1.90 -21.96
CA ALA A 296 22.48 -0.81 -22.34
C ALA A 296 21.82 0.51 -21.96
#